data_AF-A0A8T4TBY1-F1
#
_entry.id   AF-A0A8T4TBY1-F1
#
_cell.length_a   1.000
_cell.length_b   1.000
_cell.length_c   1.000
_cell.angle_alpha   90.00
_cell.angle_beta   90.00
_cell.angle_gamma   90.00
#
_symmetry.space_group_name_H-M   'P 1'
#
loop_
_entity.id
_entity.type
_entity.pdbx_description
1 polymer ?
#
loop_
_entity_poly.entity_id
_entity_poly.type
_entity_poly.pdbx_seq_one_letter_code
_entity_poly.pdbx_strand_id
1 'polypeptide(L)'
;MKKGVSYIDISVSAGIFILYLLFIFVTLRPGIKEDIKGEYLIQILQRALYNNITMEVEKYPLFIYYDPGYDLGGPLGIATEGIIVMDNFPFTWRYTDYLLEENTTRINDTILSTDEGISFNIKPMPGNPDKYTLTMRVQDLIPSLSTPNTFWIIHSSSFNLTPDDGVDFGDPPDTETPRILTPDHYFYQFGVRESLFGINLEAANNLIKDTTKLKKDFNFPDRRNFDIIIYKGDDGSILYRYLQNPFDETEKSIFVLQWSDSLIQSDGTTVPIIVNLRAW
;
A
#
# COMPACT_ATOMS: atom_id res chain seq x y z
N MET A 1 67.42 -44.48 -42.55
CA MET A 1 66.16 -44.46 -41.77
C MET A 1 66.03 -43.12 -41.05
N LYS A 2 65.21 -42.19 -41.59
CA LYS A 2 64.97 -40.86 -41.00
C LYS A 2 63.80 -40.92 -40.01
N LYS A 3 64.03 -41.41 -38.79
CA LYS A 3 62.96 -41.47 -37.75
C LYS A 3 62.47 -40.07 -37.32
N GLY A 4 63.31 -39.03 -37.43
CA GLY A 4 62.95 -37.65 -37.03
C GLY A 4 61.89 -36.98 -37.91
N VAL A 5 61.84 -37.29 -39.20
CA VAL A 5 60.87 -36.67 -40.14
C VAL A 5 59.44 -37.13 -39.84
N SER A 6 59.27 -38.38 -39.38
CA SER A 6 57.96 -38.91 -39.00
C SER A 6 57.35 -38.22 -37.78
N TYR A 7 58.17 -37.80 -36.81
CA TYR A 7 57.68 -37.10 -35.61
C TYR A 7 57.24 -35.67 -35.92
N ILE A 8 57.92 -35.01 -36.86
CA ILE A 8 57.55 -33.67 -37.33
C ILE A 8 56.17 -33.72 -38.01
N ASP A 9 55.94 -34.71 -38.87
CA ASP A 9 54.68 -34.85 -39.61
C ASP A 9 53.48 -35.09 -38.69
N ILE A 10 53.66 -35.92 -37.65
CA ILE A 10 52.65 -36.16 -36.61
C ILE A 10 52.39 -34.87 -35.80
N SER A 11 53.43 -34.11 -35.47
CA SER A 11 53.30 -32.90 -34.65
C SER A 11 52.59 -31.78 -35.41
N VAL A 12 52.89 -31.62 -36.70
CA VAL A 12 52.22 -30.66 -37.59
C VAL A 12 50.75 -31.03 -37.77
N SER A 13 50.47 -32.32 -38.01
CA SER A 13 49.10 -32.82 -38.15
C SER A 13 48.27 -32.63 -36.87
N ALA A 14 48.87 -32.90 -35.70
CA ALA A 14 48.23 -32.67 -34.41
C ALA A 14 47.96 -31.18 -34.15
N GLY A 15 48.89 -30.29 -34.51
CA GLY A 15 48.72 -28.85 -34.37
C GLY A 15 47.58 -28.31 -35.22
N ILE A 16 47.49 -28.74 -36.48
CA ILE A 16 46.40 -28.37 -37.39
C ILE A 16 45.06 -28.90 -36.85
N PHE A 17 45.03 -30.13 -36.34
CA PHE A 17 43.83 -30.72 -35.75
C PHE A 17 43.33 -29.91 -34.54
N ILE A 18 44.22 -29.52 -33.62
CA ILE A 18 43.87 -28.70 -32.45
C ILE A 18 43.34 -27.33 -32.87
N LEU A 19 43.94 -26.69 -33.88
CA LEU A 19 43.45 -25.43 -34.43
C LEU A 19 42.06 -25.56 -35.03
N TYR A 20 41.78 -26.66 -35.76
CA TYR A 20 40.44 -26.95 -36.26
C TYR A 20 39.43 -27.18 -35.13
N LEU A 21 39.84 -27.86 -34.06
CA LEU A 21 38.99 -28.13 -32.90
C LEU A 21 38.64 -26.82 -32.16
N LEU A 22 39.61 -25.93 -31.98
CA LEU A 22 39.40 -24.58 -31.45
C LEU A 22 38.51 -23.74 -32.36
N PHE A 23 38.73 -23.79 -33.67
CA PHE A 23 37.88 -23.12 -34.65
C PHE A 23 36.44 -23.61 -34.53
N ILE A 24 36.21 -24.92 -34.45
CA ILE A 24 34.88 -25.50 -34.22
C ILE A 24 34.26 -24.98 -32.92
N PHE A 25 34.99 -24.90 -31.80
CA PHE A 25 34.43 -24.36 -30.55
C PHE A 25 34.12 -22.85 -30.61
N VAL A 26 34.92 -22.08 -31.35
CA VAL A 26 34.71 -20.64 -31.55
C VAL A 26 33.53 -20.39 -32.49
N THR A 27 33.40 -21.17 -33.57
CA THR A 27 32.33 -21.03 -34.57
C THR A 27 31.02 -21.67 -34.12
N LEU A 28 31.08 -22.87 -33.52
CA LEU A 28 29.95 -23.57 -32.90
C LEU A 28 29.82 -23.19 -31.43
N ARG A 29 30.07 -21.92 -31.07
CA ARG A 29 29.85 -21.39 -29.72
C ARG A 29 28.48 -21.94 -29.25
N PRO A 30 28.43 -22.89 -28.30
CA PRO A 30 27.18 -23.57 -28.01
C PRO A 30 26.23 -22.49 -27.54
N GLY A 31 25.17 -22.28 -28.31
CA GLY A 31 24.09 -21.39 -27.95
C GLY A 31 23.37 -22.03 -26.78
N ILE A 32 23.97 -21.97 -25.58
CA ILE A 32 23.25 -22.12 -24.33
C ILE A 32 22.35 -20.89 -24.27
N LYS A 33 21.25 -20.94 -25.03
CA LYS A 33 20.10 -20.12 -24.76
C LYS A 33 19.63 -20.64 -23.41
N GLU A 34 19.85 -19.86 -22.36
CA GLU A 34 19.19 -20.12 -21.09
C GLU A 34 17.70 -20.14 -21.39
N ASP A 35 17.15 -21.35 -21.48
CA ASP A 35 15.72 -21.56 -21.56
C ASP A 35 15.17 -21.35 -20.15
N ILE A 36 15.16 -20.09 -19.73
CA ILE A 36 14.45 -19.70 -18.51
C ILE A 36 12.99 -20.07 -18.77
N LYS A 37 12.52 -21.11 -18.09
CA LYS A 37 11.12 -21.55 -18.16
C LYS A 37 10.24 -20.33 -17.87
N GLY A 38 9.27 -20.04 -18.73
CA GLY A 38 8.46 -18.85 -18.57
C GLY A 38 7.67 -18.75 -17.28
N GLU A 39 7.37 -19.89 -16.64
CA GLU A 39 6.85 -19.94 -15.27
C GLU A 39 7.73 -19.16 -14.28
N TYR A 40 9.06 -19.22 -14.46
CA TYR A 40 10.00 -18.49 -13.62
C TYR A 40 9.96 -16.98 -13.87
N LEU A 41 9.79 -16.54 -15.12
CA LEU A 41 9.65 -15.12 -15.45
C LEU A 41 8.42 -14.52 -14.78
N ILE A 42 7.31 -15.24 -14.85
CA ILE A 42 6.06 -14.85 -14.21
C ILE A 42 6.20 -14.82 -12.69
N GLN A 43 6.86 -15.81 -12.08
CA GLN A 43 7.09 -15.83 -10.63
C GLN A 43 7.99 -14.69 -10.16
N ILE A 44 9.04 -14.34 -10.92
CA ILE A 44 9.88 -13.17 -10.63
C ILE A 44 9.01 -11.92 -10.63
N LEU A 45 8.23 -11.72 -11.70
CA LEU A 45 7.41 -10.53 -11.87
C LEU A 45 6.32 -10.43 -10.80
N GLN A 46 5.64 -11.53 -10.50
CA GLN A 46 4.64 -11.61 -9.44
C GLN A 46 5.27 -11.21 -8.11
N ARG A 47 6.38 -11.86 -7.71
CA ARG A 47 7.06 -11.55 -6.45
C ARG A 47 7.53 -10.11 -6.37
N ALA A 48 8.11 -9.59 -7.45
CA ALA A 48 8.55 -8.21 -7.53
C ALA A 48 7.37 -7.25 -7.37
N LEU A 49 6.24 -7.53 -8.02
CA LEU A 49 5.03 -6.72 -7.88
C LEU A 49 4.54 -6.71 -6.43
N TYR A 50 4.35 -7.89 -5.82
CA TYR A 50 3.92 -7.99 -4.42
C TYR A 50 4.85 -7.17 -3.50
N ASN A 51 6.16 -7.33 -3.63
CA ASN A 51 7.12 -6.64 -2.76
C ASN A 51 7.15 -5.11 -2.92
N ASN A 52 6.72 -4.57 -4.07
CA ASN A 52 6.86 -3.14 -4.37
C ASN A 52 5.55 -2.37 -4.29
N ILE A 53 4.40 -3.03 -4.49
CA ILE A 53 3.12 -2.32 -4.59
C ILE A 53 2.05 -2.82 -3.62
N THR A 54 2.30 -3.82 -2.78
CA THR A 54 1.32 -4.18 -1.74
C THR A 54 1.46 -3.32 -0.50
N MET A 55 0.37 -3.17 0.22
CA MET A 55 0.33 -2.51 1.53
C MET A 55 -0.45 -3.36 2.54
N GLU A 56 -0.22 -3.06 3.80
CA GLU A 56 -1.04 -3.50 4.93
C GLU A 56 -1.64 -2.27 5.61
N VAL A 57 -2.95 -2.31 5.86
CA VAL A 57 -3.68 -1.29 6.61
C VAL A 57 -4.35 -1.94 7.81
N GLU A 58 -4.10 -1.42 9.01
CA GLU A 58 -4.76 -1.85 10.23
C GLU A 58 -5.95 -0.93 10.54
N LYS A 59 -7.09 -1.52 10.90
CA LYS A 59 -8.30 -0.81 11.34
C LYS A 59 -8.68 -1.24 12.74
N TYR A 60 -9.04 -0.29 13.59
CA TYR A 60 -9.54 -0.54 14.94
C TYR A 60 -10.85 0.19 15.12
N PRO A 61 -11.96 -0.51 15.38
CA PRO A 61 -13.21 0.14 15.72
C PRO A 61 -13.08 0.75 17.12
N LEU A 62 -13.45 2.01 17.24
CA LEU A 62 -13.58 2.78 18.45
C LEU A 62 -15.07 3.05 18.68
N PHE A 63 -15.60 2.49 19.75
CA PHE A 63 -16.97 2.76 20.20
C PHE A 63 -16.94 3.86 21.24
N ILE A 64 -17.77 4.89 21.07
CA ILE A 64 -17.97 5.95 22.05
C ILE A 64 -19.41 5.88 22.53
N TYR A 65 -19.58 5.74 23.84
CA TYR A 65 -20.86 5.65 24.52
C TYR A 65 -21.08 6.90 25.34
N TYR A 66 -22.32 7.38 25.35
CA TYR A 66 -22.78 8.45 26.21
C TYR A 66 -23.64 7.88 27.34
N ASP A 67 -23.44 8.35 28.57
CA ASP A 67 -24.32 8.04 29.71
C ASP A 67 -25.50 9.04 29.75
N PRO A 68 -26.73 8.60 29.41
CA PRO A 68 -27.90 9.48 29.40
C PRO A 68 -28.40 9.86 30.80
N GLY A 69 -27.80 9.34 31.88
CA GLY A 69 -28.19 9.65 33.26
C GLY A 69 -27.87 11.08 33.72
N TYR A 70 -27.19 11.87 32.89
CA TYR A 70 -26.76 13.23 33.22
C TYR A 70 -27.50 14.30 32.39
N ASP A 71 -28.29 15.14 33.05
CA ASP A 71 -28.94 16.30 32.44
C ASP A 71 -27.88 17.36 32.09
N LEU A 72 -27.64 17.58 30.80
CA LEU A 72 -26.69 18.59 30.30
C LEU A 72 -27.10 20.03 30.62
N GLY A 73 -28.32 20.26 31.16
CA GLY A 73 -28.65 21.42 32.00
C GLY A 73 -28.32 22.81 31.44
N GLY A 74 -28.26 22.96 30.12
CA GLY A 74 -27.80 24.18 29.44
C GLY A 74 -28.76 24.61 28.32
N PRO A 75 -28.82 25.92 28.00
CA PRO A 75 -29.60 26.40 26.88
C PRO A 75 -29.09 25.78 25.57
N LEU A 76 -30.04 25.38 24.71
CA LEU A 76 -29.79 24.89 23.35
C LEU A 76 -28.89 25.89 22.59
N GLY A 77 -27.80 25.40 21.99
CA GLY A 77 -26.94 26.18 21.07
C GLY A 77 -25.55 26.57 21.57
N ILE A 78 -25.01 25.95 22.63
CA ILE A 78 -23.61 26.13 23.04
C ILE A 78 -22.81 24.88 22.66
N ALA A 79 -21.73 25.06 21.90
CA ALA A 79 -20.80 23.99 21.59
C ALA A 79 -20.24 23.39 22.88
N THR A 80 -20.44 22.09 23.07
CA THR A 80 -20.01 21.41 24.28
C THR A 80 -18.77 20.57 23.95
N GLU A 81 -17.71 20.70 24.76
CA GLU A 81 -16.50 19.91 24.61
C GLU A 81 -16.42 18.82 25.67
N GLY A 82 -16.38 17.58 25.21
CA GLY A 82 -16.02 16.42 26.01
C GLY A 82 -14.53 16.12 25.84
N ILE A 83 -13.83 15.85 26.94
CA ILE A 83 -12.45 15.37 26.89
C ILE A 83 -12.42 13.96 27.46
N ILE A 84 -12.03 12.99 26.64
CA ILE A 84 -11.84 11.60 27.02
C ILE A 84 -10.34 11.33 27.09
N VAL A 85 -9.87 10.86 28.24
CA VAL A 85 -8.49 10.37 28.38
C VAL A 85 -8.48 8.88 28.08
N MET A 86 -7.81 8.51 26.99
CA MET A 86 -7.66 7.14 26.55
C MET A 86 -6.36 6.56 27.08
N ASP A 87 -6.48 5.53 27.91
CA ASP A 87 -5.40 4.63 28.26
C ASP A 87 -5.25 3.54 27.18
N ASN A 88 -4.01 3.12 26.91
CA ASN A 88 -3.66 2.04 25.96
C ASN A 88 -4.17 2.26 24.53
N PHE A 89 -3.97 3.46 23.98
CA PHE A 89 -4.29 3.73 22.58
C PHE A 89 -3.55 2.72 21.67
N PRO A 90 -4.21 2.13 20.66
CA PRO A 90 -3.68 0.99 19.91
C PRO A 90 -2.44 1.31 19.06
N PHE A 91 -2.10 2.59 18.91
CA PHE A 91 -1.02 3.06 18.05
C PHE A 91 -0.13 4.08 18.75
N THR A 92 1.09 4.26 18.24
CA THR A 92 1.86 5.48 18.52
C THR A 92 1.41 6.51 17.50
N TRP A 93 0.61 7.52 17.88
CA TRP A 93 0.06 8.49 16.93
C TRP A 93 1.14 9.06 16.00
N ARG A 94 1.02 8.79 14.70
CA ARG A 94 1.92 9.26 13.63
C ARG A 94 1.10 9.92 12.53
N TYR A 95 1.76 10.61 11.59
CA TYR A 95 1.14 11.18 10.37
C TYR A 95 0.41 10.15 9.48
N THR A 96 0.43 8.88 9.87
CA THR A 96 -0.20 7.73 9.20
C THR A 96 -1.54 7.35 9.79
N ASP A 97 -2.00 8.04 10.84
CA ASP A 97 -3.15 7.61 11.64
C ASP A 97 -4.31 8.60 11.47
N TYR A 98 -5.51 8.10 11.15
CA TYR A 98 -6.71 8.95 11.06
C TYR A 98 -7.96 8.21 11.56
N LEU A 99 -8.98 8.97 11.93
CA LEU A 99 -10.26 8.48 12.44
C LEU A 99 -11.32 8.65 11.33
N LEU A 100 -12.21 7.67 11.14
CA LEU A 100 -13.38 7.76 10.26
C LEU A 100 -14.65 7.39 11.02
N GLU A 101 -15.75 8.08 10.80
CA GLU A 101 -17.06 7.63 11.30
C GLU A 101 -17.65 6.57 10.35
N GLU A 102 -18.35 5.59 10.91
CA GLU A 102 -19.07 4.60 10.13
C GLU A 102 -20.11 5.26 9.21
N ASN A 103 -19.99 5.03 7.90
CA ASN A 103 -20.84 5.56 6.83
C ASN A 103 -20.62 7.02 6.40
N THR A 104 -19.54 7.69 6.81
CA THR A 104 -19.18 9.02 6.26
C THR A 104 -17.98 8.96 5.31
N THR A 105 -17.97 9.85 4.33
CA THR A 105 -16.81 10.07 3.44
C THR A 105 -15.88 11.10 4.06
N ARG A 106 -14.76 10.62 4.61
CA ARG A 106 -13.45 11.28 4.82
C ARG A 106 -13.45 12.75 5.26
N ILE A 107 -12.89 13.04 6.44
CA ILE A 107 -12.65 14.42 6.91
C ILE A 107 -11.26 14.50 7.55
N ASN A 108 -10.48 15.50 7.12
CA ASN A 108 -9.04 15.62 7.33
C ASN A 108 -8.61 15.89 8.78
N ASP A 109 -7.35 15.50 9.05
CA ASP A 109 -6.46 15.82 10.16
C ASP A 109 -7.12 16.32 11.46
N THR A 110 -7.19 15.41 12.43
CA THR A 110 -7.46 15.73 13.85
C THR A 110 -8.78 16.44 14.14
N ILE A 111 -9.70 16.54 13.17
CA ILE A 111 -11.02 17.14 13.31
C ILE A 111 -12.00 16.34 12.44
N LEU A 112 -12.56 15.26 12.97
CA LEU A 112 -13.63 14.53 12.29
C LEU A 112 -14.95 15.30 12.35
N SER A 113 -15.23 16.26 11.47
CA SER A 113 -16.49 17.04 11.49
C SER A 113 -17.68 16.27 10.87
N THR A 114 -18.46 15.51 11.63
CA THR A 114 -19.65 14.83 11.06
C THR A 114 -20.59 15.82 10.38
N ASP A 115 -21.44 15.39 9.44
CA ASP A 115 -22.52 16.24 8.87
C ASP A 115 -23.46 16.79 9.97
N GLU A 116 -23.39 16.17 11.15
CA GLU A 116 -24.09 16.54 12.36
C GLU A 116 -23.31 17.56 13.24
N GLY A 117 -22.09 17.98 12.88
CA GLY A 117 -21.33 19.01 13.60
C GLY A 117 -20.54 18.51 14.81
N ILE A 118 -20.24 17.21 14.89
CA ILE A 118 -19.32 16.65 15.91
C ILE A 118 -17.90 16.72 15.35
N SER A 119 -16.90 17.18 16.10
CA SER A 119 -15.48 17.10 15.72
C SER A 119 -14.59 16.41 16.74
N PHE A 120 -13.67 15.55 16.29
CA PHE A 120 -12.76 14.78 17.15
C PHE A 120 -11.30 15.12 16.92
N ASN A 121 -10.57 15.37 18.01
CA ASN A 121 -9.13 15.64 18.03
C ASN A 121 -8.40 14.68 18.98
N ILE A 122 -7.52 13.84 18.44
CA ILE A 122 -6.70 12.91 19.22
C ILE A 122 -5.27 13.43 19.29
N LYS A 123 -4.73 13.63 20.49
CA LYS A 123 -3.34 14.05 20.71
C LYS A 123 -2.69 13.27 21.86
N PRO A 124 -1.37 13.00 21.80
CA PRO A 124 -0.64 12.49 22.96
C PRO A 124 -0.81 13.43 24.15
N MET A 125 -0.99 12.87 25.34
CA MET A 125 -1.10 13.67 26.56
C MET A 125 0.27 14.28 26.92
N PRO A 126 0.36 15.61 27.13
CA PRO A 126 1.63 16.24 27.51
C PRO A 126 2.21 15.61 28.78
N GLY A 127 3.46 15.15 28.70
CA GLY A 127 4.16 14.52 29.82
C GLY A 127 3.76 13.06 30.11
N ASN A 128 2.85 12.46 29.34
CA ASN A 128 2.51 11.04 29.45
C ASN A 128 2.29 10.40 28.06
N PRO A 129 3.35 9.85 27.43
CA PRO A 129 3.29 9.35 26.05
C PRO A 129 2.41 8.10 25.88
N ASP A 130 2.05 7.43 26.97
CA ASP A 130 1.20 6.24 26.96
C ASP A 130 -0.31 6.58 27.04
N LYS A 131 -0.63 7.87 27.18
CA LYS A 131 -1.99 8.37 27.25
C LYS A 131 -2.29 9.30 26.08
N TYR A 132 -3.52 9.21 25.59
CA TYR A 132 -4.02 10.06 24.52
C TYR A 132 -5.25 10.80 24.98
N THR A 133 -5.38 12.05 24.56
CA THR A 133 -6.56 12.86 24.79
C THR A 133 -7.38 12.88 23.51
N LEU A 134 -8.62 12.40 23.59
CA LEU A 134 -9.64 12.60 22.56
C LEU A 134 -10.53 13.77 23.00
N THR A 135 -10.40 14.90 22.32
CA THR A 135 -11.31 16.03 22.46
C THR A 135 -12.43 15.88 21.45
N MET A 136 -13.67 15.81 21.92
CA MET A 136 -14.87 15.81 21.09
C MET A 136 -15.58 17.15 21.28
N ARG A 137 -15.78 17.90 20.20
CA ARG A 137 -16.60 19.11 20.19
C ARG A 137 -17.92 18.78 19.50
N VAL A 138 -19.03 18.99 20.17
CA VAL A 138 -20.37 18.78 19.58
C VAL A 138 -21.01 20.15 19.39
N GLN A 139 -21.26 20.52 18.13
CA GLN A 139 -22.03 21.71 17.78
C GLN A 139 -23.51 21.31 17.78
N ASP A 140 -24.31 21.98 18.62
CA ASP A 140 -25.71 21.69 18.95
C ASP A 140 -25.92 20.39 19.77
N LEU A 141 -26.77 20.47 20.81
CA LEU A 141 -27.13 19.31 21.64
C LEU A 141 -27.91 18.30 20.80
N ILE A 142 -27.22 17.37 20.15
CA ILE A 142 -27.87 16.36 19.31
C ILE A 142 -28.34 15.21 20.19
N PRO A 143 -29.64 14.82 20.14
CA PRO A 143 -30.13 13.60 20.77
C PRO A 143 -29.54 12.30 20.18
N SER A 144 -28.70 12.38 19.13
CA SER A 144 -28.20 11.24 18.34
C SER A 144 -27.09 10.43 19.02
N LEU A 145 -26.48 10.91 20.11
CA LEU A 145 -25.57 10.11 20.95
C LEU A 145 -26.28 9.05 21.82
N SER A 146 -27.61 8.96 21.73
CA SER A 146 -28.38 7.86 22.32
C SER A 146 -28.18 6.52 21.59
N THR A 147 -27.57 6.54 20.40
CA THR A 147 -27.10 5.35 19.67
C THR A 147 -25.58 5.27 19.70
N PRO A 148 -24.99 4.07 19.84
CA PRO A 148 -23.53 3.92 19.83
C PRO A 148 -22.97 4.31 18.47
N ASN A 149 -22.10 5.32 18.45
CA ASN A 149 -21.38 5.72 17.26
C ASN A 149 -20.11 4.87 17.13
N THR A 150 -19.92 4.26 15.96
CA THR A 150 -18.71 3.50 15.62
C THR A 150 -17.78 4.40 14.84
N PHE A 151 -16.56 4.55 15.32
CA PHE A 151 -15.47 5.17 14.60
C PHE A 151 -14.43 4.12 14.24
N TRP A 152 -13.63 4.36 13.20
CA TRP A 152 -12.54 3.50 12.76
C TRP A 152 -11.24 4.28 12.86
N ILE A 153 -10.33 3.84 13.71
CA ILE A 153 -8.94 4.30 13.71
C ILE A 153 -8.22 3.49 12.65
N ILE A 154 -7.64 4.16 11.67
CA ILE A 154 -6.93 3.53 10.56
C ILE A 154 -5.46 3.89 10.63
N HIS A 155 -4.62 2.89 10.47
CA HIS A 155 -3.16 3.00 10.53
C HIS A 155 -2.52 2.27 9.34
N SER A 156 -1.49 2.88 8.75
CA SER A 156 -0.59 2.21 7.81
C SER A 156 0.85 2.38 8.25
N SER A 157 1.55 1.27 8.45
CA SER A 157 3.00 1.29 8.68
C SER A 157 3.80 1.45 7.38
N SER A 158 3.16 1.22 6.24
CA SER A 158 3.81 1.08 4.93
C SER A 158 3.89 2.38 4.13
N PHE A 159 3.10 3.40 4.47
CA PHE A 159 3.11 4.70 3.78
C PHE A 159 2.38 5.78 4.59
N ASN A 160 2.59 7.05 4.21
CA ASN A 160 1.83 8.16 4.73
C ASN A 160 0.44 8.19 4.09
N LEU A 161 -0.59 8.01 4.91
CA LEU A 161 -1.97 8.29 4.57
C LEU A 161 -2.18 9.81 4.60
N THR A 162 -1.39 10.58 3.84
CA THR A 162 -1.65 12.01 3.69
C THR A 162 -2.97 12.18 2.97
N PRO A 163 -3.86 13.06 3.46
CA PRO A 163 -4.94 13.57 2.66
C PRO A 163 -4.46 14.00 1.27
N ASP A 164 -5.16 13.58 0.22
CA ASP A 164 -5.02 14.25 -1.06
C ASP A 164 -5.54 15.68 -0.82
N ASP A 165 -4.73 16.66 -1.22
CA ASP A 165 -5.04 18.09 -1.27
C ASP A 165 -5.03 18.88 0.05
N GLY A 166 -3.82 19.21 0.52
CA GLY A 166 -3.34 20.60 0.56
C GLY A 166 -4.16 21.73 1.21
N VAL A 167 -5.13 21.46 2.10
CA VAL A 167 -5.83 22.52 2.83
C VAL A 167 -5.32 22.62 4.27
N ASP A 168 -4.45 23.60 4.49
CA ASP A 168 -4.10 24.13 5.81
C ASP A 168 -5.31 24.88 6.37
N PHE A 169 -6.02 24.26 7.32
CA PHE A 169 -7.19 24.86 7.96
C PHE A 169 -6.86 25.73 9.18
N GLY A 170 -5.57 26.00 9.45
CA GLY A 170 -5.15 26.79 10.59
C GLY A 170 -5.53 26.16 11.94
N ASP A 171 -4.97 26.69 13.01
CA ASP A 171 -5.43 26.35 14.37
C ASP A 171 -6.92 26.71 14.51
N PRO A 172 -7.73 25.90 15.19
CA PRO A 172 -9.13 26.23 15.43
C PRO A 172 -9.22 27.61 16.10
N PRO A 173 -10.25 28.43 15.80
CA PRO A 173 -10.36 29.77 16.35
C PRO A 173 -10.39 29.72 17.89
N ASP A 174 -9.41 30.38 18.51
CA ASP A 174 -9.15 30.47 19.96
C ASP A 174 -10.26 31.16 20.80
N THR A 175 -11.48 31.33 20.30
CA THR A 175 -12.38 32.38 20.81
C THR A 175 -13.65 31.95 21.55
N GLU A 176 -13.82 30.68 21.89
CA GLU A 176 -14.82 30.32 22.90
C GLU A 176 -14.21 29.32 23.86
N THR A 177 -14.05 29.71 25.13
CA THR A 177 -13.62 28.78 26.20
C THR A 177 -14.65 27.67 26.24
N PRO A 178 -14.30 26.45 25.83
CA PRO A 178 -15.24 25.37 25.79
C PRO A 178 -15.67 25.04 27.21
N ARG A 179 -16.96 24.71 27.41
CA ARG A 179 -17.33 24.05 28.66
C ARG A 179 -16.63 22.68 28.65
N ILE A 180 -15.65 22.52 29.53
CA ILE A 180 -15.04 21.22 29.82
C ILE A 180 -16.11 20.39 30.52
N LEU A 181 -16.76 19.48 29.78
CA LEU A 181 -17.47 18.39 30.44
C LEU A 181 -16.40 17.47 31.02
N THR A 182 -16.49 17.22 32.33
CA THR A 182 -15.59 16.29 33.00
C THR A 182 -15.80 14.86 32.48
N PRO A 183 -14.78 13.98 32.59
CA PRO A 183 -14.70 12.66 31.95
C PRO A 183 -15.76 11.63 32.36
N ASP A 184 -16.78 12.03 33.11
CA ASP A 184 -17.62 11.13 33.90
C ASP A 184 -18.83 10.58 33.11
N HIS A 185 -19.03 11.02 31.85
CA HIS A 185 -20.24 10.75 31.07
C HIS A 185 -20.00 10.14 29.68
N TYR A 186 -18.73 9.91 29.32
CA TYR A 186 -18.37 9.26 28.07
C TYR A 186 -17.48 8.06 28.35
N PHE A 187 -17.86 6.90 27.79
CA PHE A 187 -17.07 5.68 27.86
C PHE A 187 -16.58 5.34 26.47
N TYR A 188 -15.36 4.80 26.38
CA TYR A 188 -14.81 4.33 25.12
C TYR A 188 -14.44 2.85 25.21
N GLN A 189 -14.54 2.16 24.08
CA GLN A 189 -14.07 0.79 23.94
C GLN A 189 -13.44 0.59 22.56
N PHE A 190 -12.26 -0.02 22.54
CA PHE A 190 -11.71 -0.55 21.28
C PHE A 190 -12.30 -1.93 21.00
N GLY A 191 -12.72 -2.17 19.76
CA GLY A 191 -13.08 -3.51 19.32
C GLY A 191 -11.88 -4.26 18.74
N VAL A 192 -12.18 -5.22 17.86
CA VAL A 192 -11.17 -6.14 17.31
C VAL A 192 -10.40 -5.47 16.19
N ARG A 193 -9.06 -5.55 16.22
CA ARG A 193 -8.23 -5.12 15.09
C ARG A 193 -8.55 -5.94 13.85
N GLU A 194 -8.70 -5.25 12.73
CA GLU A 194 -8.70 -5.83 11.39
C GLU A 194 -7.41 -5.46 10.66
N SER A 195 -6.77 -6.42 9.99
CA SER A 195 -5.64 -6.19 9.10
C SER A 195 -6.08 -6.45 7.66
N LEU A 196 -5.95 -5.44 6.82
CA LEU A 196 -6.27 -5.50 5.39
C LEU A 196 -4.98 -5.57 4.58
N PHE A 197 -4.90 -6.52 3.66
CA PHE A 197 -3.78 -6.68 2.73
C PHE A 197 -4.26 -6.51 1.30
N GLY A 198 -3.50 -5.79 0.49
CA GLY A 198 -3.88 -5.52 -0.89
C GLY A 198 -2.91 -4.62 -1.63
N ILE A 199 -3.28 -4.24 -2.85
CA ILE A 199 -2.48 -3.38 -3.72
C ILE A 199 -2.66 -1.91 -3.37
N ASN A 200 -1.54 -1.18 -3.39
CA ASN A 200 -1.44 0.26 -3.38
C ASN A 200 -1.30 0.80 -4.82
N LEU A 201 -2.36 1.43 -5.33
CA LEU A 201 -2.35 2.00 -6.68
C LEU A 201 -1.38 3.18 -6.82
N GLU A 202 -1.18 3.97 -5.76
CA GLU A 202 -0.19 5.06 -5.76
C GLU A 202 1.23 4.49 -5.90
N ALA A 203 1.56 3.44 -5.14
CA ALA A 203 2.84 2.75 -5.28
C ALA A 203 3.02 2.17 -6.70
N ALA A 204 1.96 1.60 -7.29
CA ALA A 204 1.98 1.14 -8.67
C ALA A 204 2.25 2.29 -9.67
N ASN A 205 1.59 3.44 -9.49
CA ASN A 205 1.79 4.63 -10.32
C ASN A 205 3.20 5.24 -10.17
N ASN A 206 3.81 5.05 -9.01
CA ASN A 206 5.16 5.51 -8.68
C ASN A 206 6.27 4.53 -9.12
N LEU A 207 5.92 3.36 -9.67
CA LEU A 207 6.91 2.45 -10.26
C LEU A 207 7.75 3.18 -11.32
N ILE A 208 9.05 2.89 -11.34
CA ILE A 208 10.01 3.52 -12.24
C ILE A 208 9.58 3.30 -13.70
N LYS A 209 9.35 4.39 -14.43
CA LYS A 209 8.94 4.33 -15.85
C LYS A 209 10.10 3.95 -16.79
N ASP A 210 11.34 4.11 -16.34
CA ASP A 210 12.54 3.64 -17.06
C ASP A 210 12.63 2.11 -16.99
N THR A 211 12.43 1.47 -18.14
CA THR A 211 12.41 0.00 -18.29
C THR A 211 13.68 -0.68 -17.79
N THR A 212 14.85 -0.10 -18.02
CA THR A 212 16.13 -0.75 -17.65
C THR A 212 16.28 -0.77 -16.13
N LYS A 213 15.90 0.34 -15.49
CA LYS A 213 15.90 0.44 -14.03
C LYS A 213 14.85 -0.45 -13.40
N LEU A 214 13.62 -0.46 -13.94
CA LEU A 214 12.55 -1.31 -13.42
C LEU A 214 12.89 -2.80 -13.52
N LYS A 215 13.46 -3.24 -14.65
CA LYS A 215 13.95 -4.62 -14.80
C LYS A 215 15.01 -4.95 -13.75
N LYS A 216 15.97 -4.04 -13.52
CA LYS A 216 17.00 -4.23 -12.49
C LYS A 216 16.40 -4.33 -11.09
N ASP A 217 15.47 -3.46 -10.74
CA ASP A 217 14.81 -3.45 -9.43
C ASP A 217 13.98 -4.72 -9.21
N PHE A 218 13.34 -5.23 -10.27
CA PHE A 218 12.57 -6.47 -10.24
C PHE A 218 13.45 -7.72 -10.33
N ASN A 219 14.77 -7.56 -10.50
CA ASN A 219 15.70 -8.64 -10.83
C ASN A 219 15.20 -9.46 -12.05
N PHE A 220 14.63 -8.76 -13.03
CA PHE A 220 14.05 -9.34 -14.23
C PHE A 220 15.11 -9.39 -15.35
N PRO A 221 15.18 -10.48 -16.15
CA PRO A 221 16.23 -10.62 -17.17
C PRO A 221 16.18 -9.52 -18.24
N ASP A 222 17.34 -8.92 -18.54
CA ASP A 222 17.43 -7.78 -19.50
C ASP A 222 16.90 -8.10 -20.89
N ARG A 223 17.08 -9.35 -21.34
CA ARG A 223 16.66 -9.87 -22.65
C ARG A 223 15.19 -10.25 -22.72
N ARG A 224 14.45 -10.14 -21.62
CA ARG A 224 13.04 -10.50 -21.50
C ARG A 224 12.23 -9.24 -21.27
N ASN A 225 10.99 -9.24 -21.73
CA ASN A 225 10.07 -8.12 -21.59
C ASN A 225 8.85 -8.54 -20.80
N PHE A 226 8.13 -7.55 -20.29
CA PHE A 226 6.91 -7.81 -19.55
C PHE A 226 5.93 -6.63 -19.61
N ASP A 227 4.66 -6.96 -19.39
CA ASP A 227 3.58 -6.02 -19.16
C ASP A 227 2.94 -6.26 -17.79
N ILE A 228 2.44 -5.18 -17.20
CA ILE A 228 1.63 -5.20 -15.99
C ILE A 228 0.36 -4.41 -16.27
N ILE A 229 -0.79 -5.04 -16.07
CA ILE A 229 -2.09 -4.38 -16.23
C ILE A 229 -2.94 -4.70 -15.01
N ILE A 230 -3.51 -3.68 -14.38
CA ILE A 230 -4.43 -3.82 -13.26
C ILE A 230 -5.78 -3.29 -13.70
N TYR A 231 -6.80 -4.13 -13.60
CA TYR A 231 -8.18 -3.81 -13.92
C TYR A 231 -9.00 -3.67 -12.64
N LYS A 232 -10.00 -2.80 -12.68
CA LYS A 232 -11.07 -2.76 -11.69
C LYS A 232 -11.96 -3.99 -11.89
N GLY A 233 -12.31 -4.68 -10.80
CA GLY A 233 -12.97 -5.98 -10.85
C GLY A 233 -14.47 -5.91 -11.16
N ASP A 234 -15.10 -4.76 -10.98
CA ASP A 234 -16.53 -4.53 -11.21
C ASP A 234 -16.86 -4.27 -12.69
N ASP A 235 -16.12 -3.37 -13.33
CA ASP A 235 -16.39 -2.90 -14.70
C ASP A 235 -15.27 -3.23 -15.71
N GLY A 236 -14.15 -3.76 -15.25
CA GLY A 236 -13.00 -4.10 -16.09
C GLY A 236 -12.22 -2.88 -16.60
N SER A 237 -12.47 -1.68 -16.07
CA SER A 237 -11.72 -0.48 -16.40
C SER A 237 -10.25 -0.61 -15.97
N ILE A 238 -9.35 0.05 -16.69
CA ILE A 238 -7.91 -0.05 -16.43
C ILE A 238 -7.53 0.97 -15.36
N LEU A 239 -7.06 0.47 -14.22
CA LEU A 239 -6.56 1.29 -13.11
C LEU A 239 -5.07 1.62 -13.29
N TYR A 240 -4.30 0.64 -13.75
CA TYR A 240 -2.87 0.80 -14.00
C TYR A 240 -2.44 0.00 -15.22
N ARG A 241 -1.46 0.55 -15.94
CA ARG A 241 -0.91 -0.07 -17.12
C ARG A 241 0.55 0.33 -17.29
N TYR A 242 1.41 -0.69 -17.30
CA TYR A 242 2.78 -0.61 -17.77
C TYR A 242 2.90 -1.53 -18.99
N LEU A 243 3.14 -0.93 -20.16
CA LEU A 243 3.33 -1.66 -21.41
C LEU A 243 4.74 -1.46 -21.94
N GLN A 244 5.38 -2.56 -22.33
CA GLN A 244 6.53 -2.52 -23.22
C GLN A 244 6.04 -2.76 -24.66
N ASN A 245 6.36 -1.83 -25.58
CA ASN A 245 5.98 -1.92 -27.01
C ASN A 245 6.47 -3.24 -27.66
N PRO A 246 5.83 -3.70 -28.74
CA PRO A 246 5.73 -5.12 -29.06
C PRO A 246 7.08 -5.72 -29.46
N PHE A 247 7.44 -6.85 -28.86
CA PHE A 247 7.18 -8.16 -29.48
C PHE A 247 8.02 -8.30 -30.76
N ASP A 248 9.27 -8.75 -30.61
CA ASP A 248 9.96 -9.33 -31.76
C ASP A 248 9.16 -10.59 -32.13
N GLU A 249 8.59 -10.67 -33.33
CA GLU A 249 7.77 -11.81 -33.80
C GLU A 249 8.52 -13.15 -33.72
N THR A 250 9.83 -13.10 -33.46
CA THR A 250 10.67 -14.27 -33.16
C THR A 250 10.47 -14.87 -31.77
N GLU A 251 9.79 -14.17 -30.85
CA GLU A 251 9.46 -14.66 -29.52
C GLU A 251 8.24 -15.59 -29.56
N LYS A 252 8.52 -16.90 -29.49
CA LYS A 252 7.53 -17.97 -29.71
C LYS A 252 6.55 -18.18 -28.56
N SER A 253 6.78 -17.62 -27.38
CA SER A 253 6.03 -17.95 -26.17
C SER A 253 5.78 -16.73 -25.29
N ILE A 254 4.50 -16.38 -25.12
CA ILE A 254 4.05 -15.43 -24.08
C ILE A 254 3.58 -16.23 -22.88
N PHE A 255 4.04 -15.85 -21.71
CA PHE A 255 3.56 -16.38 -20.44
C PHE A 255 2.63 -15.34 -19.81
N VAL A 256 1.49 -15.79 -19.30
CA VAL A 256 0.45 -14.93 -18.72
C VAL A 256 0.06 -15.47 -17.36
N LEU A 257 -0.07 -14.57 -16.39
CA LEU A 257 -0.64 -14.86 -15.08
C LEU A 257 -1.71 -13.83 -14.77
N GLN A 258 -2.85 -14.32 -14.27
CA GLN A 258 -3.95 -13.48 -13.84
C GLN A 258 -4.48 -13.97 -12.49
N TRP A 259 -4.72 -13.04 -11.58
CA TRP A 259 -5.39 -13.32 -10.31
C TRP A 259 -6.28 -12.16 -9.89
N SER A 260 -7.21 -12.45 -8.98
CA SER A 260 -8.04 -11.45 -8.32
C SER A 260 -7.41 -11.03 -7.01
N ASP A 261 -7.47 -9.74 -6.70
CA ASP A 261 -6.91 -9.14 -5.50
C ASP A 261 -7.78 -7.96 -5.04
N SER A 262 -7.37 -7.25 -4.00
CA SER A 262 -8.04 -6.03 -3.52
C SER A 262 -7.12 -4.82 -3.64
N LEU A 263 -7.64 -3.70 -4.17
CA LEU A 263 -7.04 -2.38 -4.03
C LEU A 263 -7.49 -1.80 -2.69
N ILE A 264 -6.54 -1.40 -1.85
CA ILE A 264 -6.85 -0.69 -0.60
C ILE A 264 -6.86 0.81 -0.87
N GLN A 265 -7.94 1.47 -0.45
CA GLN A 265 -8.09 2.91 -0.55
C GLN A 265 -7.59 3.62 0.71
N SER A 266 -7.36 4.94 0.60
CA SER A 266 -6.90 5.79 1.71
C SER A 266 -7.94 6.01 2.81
N ASP A 267 -9.12 5.40 2.72
CA ASP A 267 -10.17 5.38 3.73
C ASP A 267 -10.32 3.98 4.36
N GLY A 268 -9.42 3.04 4.02
CA GLY A 268 -9.47 1.66 4.48
C GLY A 268 -10.64 0.85 3.91
N THR A 269 -11.27 1.31 2.83
CA THR A 269 -12.16 0.49 2.02
C THR A 269 -11.35 -0.33 1.00
N THR A 270 -11.97 -1.39 0.47
CA THR A 270 -11.36 -2.26 -0.53
C THR A 270 -12.18 -2.27 -1.80
N VAL A 271 -11.49 -2.21 -2.95
CA VAL A 271 -12.09 -2.34 -4.27
C VAL A 271 -11.55 -3.62 -4.91
N PRO A 272 -12.41 -4.54 -5.41
CA PRO A 272 -11.93 -5.74 -6.08
C PRO A 272 -11.19 -5.37 -7.37
N ILE A 273 -10.08 -6.03 -7.64
CA ILE A 273 -9.24 -5.82 -8.83
C ILE A 273 -8.81 -7.14 -9.46
N ILE A 274 -8.38 -7.05 -10.72
CA ILE A 274 -7.76 -8.16 -11.47
C ILE A 274 -6.38 -7.71 -11.91
N VAL A 275 -5.35 -8.45 -11.51
CA VAL A 275 -3.98 -8.21 -11.96
C VAL A 275 -3.66 -9.15 -13.11
N ASN A 276 -3.15 -8.62 -14.21
CA ASN A 276 -2.70 -9.37 -15.37
C ASN A 276 -1.23 -9.07 -15.65
N LEU A 277 -0.42 -10.12 -15.61
CA LEU A 277 1.01 -10.08 -15.91
C LEU A 277 1.27 -10.83 -17.20
N ARG A 278 2.16 -10.28 -18.03
CA ARG A 278 2.62 -10.92 -19.26
C ARG A 278 4.14 -10.85 -19.31
N ALA A 279 4.79 -11.93 -19.70
CA ALA A 279 6.25 -11.98 -19.85
C ALA A 279 6.63 -12.76 -21.12
N TRP A 280 7.68 -12.31 -21.82
CA TRP A 280 8.22 -12.93 -23.03
C TRP A 280 9.76 -12.79 -23.09
#